data_AF-A0A2N1TYZ4-F1
#
_entry.id   AF-A0A2N1TYZ4-F1
#
_cell.length_a   1.000
_cell.length_b   1.000
_cell.length_c   1.000
_cell.angle_alpha   90.00
_cell.angle_beta   90.00
_cell.angle_gamma   90.00
#
_symmetry.space_group_name_H-M   'P 1'
#
loop_
_entity.id
_entity.type
_entity.pdbx_description
1 polymer ?
#
loop_
_entity_poly.entity_id
_entity_poly.type
_entity_poly.pdbx_seq_one_letter_code
_entity_poly.pdbx_strand_id
1 'polypeptide(L)'
;MKMTIENRISALVAAYQRLSQANKRFIEQGCGVEAFRNLIEQRELILEDLPLLSQELVAAMEQSFPGHQFSCNSVTEAVRTISVIAPHLENCCNDVRDALKQLVESDLAVENNISTLKDEIKAELGRVRQGSRGLKGYRQSSSYGSCFINKVK
;
A
#
# COMPACT_ATOMS: atom_id res chain seq x y z
N MET A 1 -33.32 4.97 2.93
CA MET A 1 -32.86 4.83 4.33
C MET A 1 -31.90 5.97 4.62
N LYS A 2 -32.14 6.81 5.64
CA LYS A 2 -31.22 7.91 5.98
C LYS A 2 -29.99 7.27 6.65
N MET A 3 -28.82 7.31 6.00
CA MET A 3 -27.60 6.74 6.59
C MET A 3 -27.10 7.62 7.73
N THR A 4 -26.91 7.02 8.91
CA THR A 4 -26.44 7.68 10.14
C THR A 4 -24.94 7.94 10.08
N ILE A 5 -24.43 8.83 10.95
CA ILE A 5 -22.99 9.09 11.11
C ILE A 5 -22.23 7.78 11.34
N GLU A 6 -22.75 6.89 12.18
CA GLU A 6 -22.19 5.55 12.44
C GLU A 6 -21.99 4.73 11.17
N ASN A 7 -22.99 4.69 10.29
CA ASN A 7 -22.89 3.94 9.03
C ASN A 7 -21.81 4.53 8.11
N ARG A 8 -21.65 5.86 8.10
CA ARG A 8 -20.60 6.54 7.32
C ARG A 8 -19.21 6.28 7.88
N ILE A 9 -19.08 6.31 9.21
CA ILE A 9 -17.84 5.92 9.89
C ILE A 9 -17.49 4.46 9.57
N SER A 10 -18.44 3.54 9.68
CA SER A 10 -18.22 2.12 9.40
C SER A 10 -17.75 1.88 7.95
N ALA A 11 -18.31 2.61 6.98
CA ALA A 11 -17.87 2.55 5.58
C ALA A 11 -16.40 3.02 5.40
N LEU A 12 -16.01 4.12 6.07
CA LEU A 12 -14.62 4.59 6.06
C LEU A 12 -13.66 3.58 6.71
N VAL A 13 -14.04 3.03 7.86
CA VAL A 13 -13.28 1.96 8.54
C VAL A 13 -13.05 0.78 7.60
N ALA A 14 -14.11 0.32 6.94
CA ALA A 14 -14.02 -0.79 5.99
C ALA A 14 -13.11 -0.46 4.80
N ALA A 15 -13.13 0.76 4.27
CA ALA A 15 -12.24 1.19 3.20
C ALA A 15 -10.77 1.15 3.62
N TYR A 16 -10.43 1.72 4.79
CA TYR A 16 -9.06 1.69 5.31
C TYR A 16 -8.58 0.27 5.64
N GLN A 17 -9.46 -0.56 6.21
CA GLN A 17 -9.14 -1.97 6.48
C GLN A 17 -8.90 -2.77 5.20
N ARG A 18 -9.66 -2.53 4.13
CA ARG A 18 -9.43 -3.16 2.82
C ARG A 18 -8.06 -2.78 2.25
N LEU A 19 -7.68 -1.50 2.33
CA LEU A 19 -6.34 -1.05 1.91
C LEU A 19 -5.25 -1.74 2.72
N SER A 20 -5.37 -1.79 4.05
CA SER A 20 -4.41 -2.48 4.92
C SER A 20 -4.34 -3.98 4.62
N GLN A 21 -5.48 -4.61 4.33
CA GLN A 21 -5.53 -6.02 3.98
C GLN A 21 -4.90 -6.30 2.61
N ALA A 22 -5.08 -5.42 1.62
CA ALA A 22 -4.43 -5.54 0.32
C ALA A 22 -2.90 -5.52 0.46
N ASN A 23 -2.37 -4.60 1.29
CA ASN A 23 -0.94 -4.55 1.61
C ASN A 23 -0.43 -5.85 2.25
N LYS A 24 -1.15 -6.37 3.25
CA LYS A 24 -0.79 -7.64 3.91
C LYS A 24 -0.77 -8.80 2.92
N ARG A 25 -1.80 -8.92 2.06
CA ARG A 25 -1.87 -9.95 1.02
C ARG A 25 -0.72 -9.85 0.02
N PHE A 26 -0.35 -8.64 -0.39
CA PHE A 26 0.80 -8.44 -1.28
C PHE A 26 2.10 -9.01 -0.66
N ILE A 27 2.32 -8.74 0.62
CA ILE A 27 3.47 -9.27 1.38
C ILE A 27 3.41 -10.80 1.49
N GLU A 28 2.24 -11.35 1.85
CA GLU A 28 2.03 -12.81 1.98
C GLU A 28 2.23 -13.57 0.66
N GLN A 29 1.95 -12.94 -0.48
CA GLN A 29 2.10 -13.52 -1.81
C GLN A 29 3.54 -13.47 -2.35
N GLY A 30 4.51 -12.97 -1.57
CA GLY A 30 5.92 -12.93 -1.97
C GLY A 30 6.28 -11.80 -2.93
N CYS A 31 5.44 -10.76 -3.02
CA CYS A 31 5.79 -9.47 -3.61
C CYS A 31 6.24 -9.50 -5.09
N GLY A 32 5.64 -10.38 -5.90
CA GLY A 32 5.89 -10.42 -7.34
C GLY A 32 5.35 -9.19 -8.08
N VAL A 33 5.85 -8.95 -9.30
CA VAL A 33 5.43 -7.81 -10.14
C VAL A 33 3.92 -7.80 -10.41
N GLU A 34 3.33 -8.97 -10.70
CA GLU A 34 1.87 -9.06 -10.91
C GLU A 34 1.10 -8.82 -9.61
N ALA A 35 1.61 -9.31 -8.47
CA ALA A 35 1.00 -9.01 -7.17
C ALA A 35 1.06 -7.51 -6.85
N PHE A 36 2.14 -6.83 -7.25
CA PHE A 36 2.27 -5.39 -7.10
C PHE A 36 1.29 -4.62 -7.99
N ARG A 37 1.12 -5.01 -9.26
CA ARG A 37 0.10 -4.41 -10.14
C ARG A 37 -1.30 -4.55 -9.55
N ASN A 38 -1.65 -5.76 -9.12
CA ASN A 38 -2.93 -6.03 -8.46
C ASN A 38 -3.12 -5.18 -7.19
N LEU A 39 -2.06 -4.98 -6.40
CA LEU A 39 -2.11 -4.11 -5.23
C LEU A 39 -2.42 -2.66 -5.64
N ILE A 40 -1.73 -2.12 -6.65
CA ILE A 40 -1.94 -0.74 -7.10
C ILE A 40 -3.35 -0.56 -7.64
N GLU A 41 -3.83 -1.47 -8.49
CA GLU A 41 -5.20 -1.40 -9.02
C GLU A 41 -6.26 -1.43 -7.90
N GLN A 42 -6.10 -2.32 -6.91
CA GLN A 42 -7.00 -2.36 -5.75
C GLN A 42 -6.95 -1.08 -4.92
N ARG A 43 -5.76 -0.49 -4.76
CA ARG A 43 -5.61 0.78 -4.02
C ARG A 43 -6.26 1.93 -4.75
N GLU A 44 -6.07 2.04 -6.07
CA GLU A 44 -6.67 3.10 -6.89
C GLU A 44 -8.19 3.07 -6.76
N LEU A 45 -8.82 1.90 -6.92
CA LEU A 45 -10.27 1.74 -6.77
C LEU A 45 -10.78 2.22 -5.41
N ILE A 46 -10.09 1.86 -4.31
CA ILE A 46 -10.53 2.27 -2.97
C ILE A 46 -10.25 3.77 -2.72
N LEU A 47 -9.14 4.30 -3.24
CA LEU A 47 -8.78 5.71 -3.10
C LEU A 47 -9.74 6.63 -3.86
N GLU A 48 -10.32 6.17 -4.98
CA GLU A 48 -11.37 6.89 -5.71
C GLU A 48 -12.66 7.06 -4.88
N ASP A 49 -13.00 6.08 -4.04
CA ASP A 49 -14.19 6.11 -3.19
C ASP A 49 -14.03 7.00 -1.93
N LEU A 50 -12.81 7.16 -1.43
CA LEU A 50 -12.56 7.84 -0.14
C LEU A 50 -13.01 9.32 -0.09
N PRO A 51 -12.83 10.15 -1.14
CA PRO A 51 -13.37 11.51 -1.17
C PRO A 51 -14.90 11.53 -1.03
N LEU A 52 -15.59 10.62 -1.72
CA LEU A 52 -17.05 10.50 -1.64
C LEU A 52 -17.48 10.13 -0.21
N LEU A 53 -16.87 9.10 0.37
CA LEU A 53 -17.17 8.68 1.75
C LEU A 53 -16.91 9.80 2.77
N SER A 54 -15.88 10.62 2.56
CA SER A 54 -15.57 11.77 3.39
C SER A 54 -16.65 12.86 3.31
N GLN A 55 -17.10 13.18 2.09
CA GLN A 55 -18.19 14.14 1.87
C GLN A 55 -19.51 13.63 2.45
N GLU A 56 -19.83 12.35 2.28
CA GLU A 56 -21.02 11.74 2.85
C GLU A 56 -21.02 11.75 4.38
N LEU A 57 -19.85 11.60 5.02
CA LEU A 57 -19.70 11.74 6.46
C LEU A 57 -20.02 13.18 6.91
N VAL A 58 -19.43 14.19 6.25
CA VAL A 58 -19.69 15.60 6.58
C VAL A 58 -21.17 15.95 6.39
N ALA A 59 -21.78 15.51 5.29
CA ALA A 59 -23.20 15.71 5.05
C ALA A 59 -24.08 15.04 6.13
N ALA A 60 -23.69 13.86 6.62
CA ALA A 60 -24.38 13.19 7.72
C ALA A 60 -24.22 13.96 9.05
N MET A 61 -23.06 14.59 9.29
CA MET A 61 -22.83 15.48 10.42
C MET A 61 -23.75 16.70 10.35
N GLU A 62 -23.79 17.41 9.22
CA GLU A 62 -24.64 18.59 9.01
C GLU A 62 -26.12 18.28 9.22
N GLN A 63 -26.58 17.12 8.75
CA GLN A 63 -27.97 16.67 8.93
C GLN A 63 -28.30 16.31 10.38
N SER A 64 -27.32 15.84 11.15
CA SER A 64 -27.51 15.44 12.55
C SER A 64 -27.38 16.62 13.50
N PHE A 65 -26.67 17.67 13.07
CA PHE A 65 -26.42 18.88 13.86
C PHE A 65 -26.69 20.14 13.01
N PRO A 66 -27.94 20.43 12.65
CA PRO A 66 -28.30 21.50 11.71
C PRO A 66 -27.97 22.93 12.19
N GLY A 67 -27.63 23.11 13.48
CA GLY A 67 -27.16 24.38 14.04
C GLY A 67 -25.64 24.54 14.07
N HIS A 68 -24.89 23.53 13.62
CA HIS A 68 -23.44 23.56 13.55
C HIS A 68 -22.97 23.56 12.10
N GLN A 69 -22.18 24.57 11.74
CA GLN A 69 -21.47 24.60 10.47
C GLN A 69 -20.16 23.82 10.62
N PHE A 70 -19.99 22.79 9.81
CA PHE A 70 -18.76 22.01 9.76
C PHE A 70 -17.88 22.52 8.62
N SER A 71 -16.59 22.71 8.91
CA SER A 71 -15.55 22.96 7.91
C SER A 71 -14.46 21.93 8.11
N CYS A 72 -14.82 20.67 7.87
CA CYS A 72 -13.89 19.56 7.97
C CYS A 72 -13.27 19.33 6.59
N ASN A 73 -11.98 19.62 6.47
CA ASN A 73 -11.21 19.44 5.24
C ASN A 73 -10.59 18.03 5.15
N SER A 74 -10.71 17.24 6.21
CA SER A 74 -10.21 15.86 6.28
C SER A 74 -11.08 14.96 7.15
N VAL A 75 -10.95 13.66 6.94
CA VAL A 75 -11.59 12.63 7.79
C VAL A 75 -11.12 12.76 9.24
N THR A 76 -9.84 13.05 9.48
CA THR A 76 -9.29 13.23 10.83
C THR A 76 -9.96 14.39 11.57
N GLU A 77 -10.19 15.51 10.88
CA GLU A 77 -10.92 16.67 11.43
C GLU A 77 -12.39 16.34 11.69
N ALA A 78 -13.05 15.62 10.78
CA ALA A 78 -14.44 15.18 10.95
C ALA A 78 -14.56 14.26 12.18
N VAL A 79 -13.72 13.23 12.29
CA VAL A 79 -13.68 12.29 13.41
C VAL A 79 -13.41 13.00 14.74
N ARG A 80 -12.45 13.93 14.78
CA ARG A 80 -12.18 14.72 15.98
C ARG A 80 -13.38 15.58 16.37
N THR A 81 -14.05 16.19 15.40
CA THR A 81 -15.25 17.01 15.65
C THR A 81 -16.37 16.14 16.20
N ILE A 82 -16.62 14.97 15.62
CA ILE A 82 -17.63 14.00 16.07
C ILE A 82 -17.36 13.58 17.52
N SER A 83 -16.11 13.26 17.87
CA SER A 83 -15.71 12.90 19.24
C SER A 83 -16.07 13.98 20.28
N VAL A 84 -16.03 15.26 19.90
CA VAL A 84 -16.36 16.38 20.80
C VAL A 84 -17.87 16.58 20.92
N ILE A 85 -18.59 16.58 19.80
CA ILE A 85 -20.02 16.93 19.77
C ILE A 85 -20.95 15.74 20.02
N ALA A 86 -20.46 14.53 19.80
CA ALA A 86 -21.21 13.28 19.92
C ALA A 86 -20.38 12.22 20.68
N PRO A 87 -20.15 12.38 22.01
CA PRO A 87 -19.30 11.46 22.78
C PRO A 87 -19.78 10.00 22.78
N HIS A 88 -21.07 9.74 22.53
CA HIS A 88 -21.61 8.39 22.38
C HIS A 88 -21.06 7.64 21.15
N LEU A 89 -20.49 8.38 20.18
CA LEU A 89 -19.86 7.82 18.97
C LEU A 89 -18.35 7.62 19.13
N GLU A 90 -17.78 7.84 20.32
CA GLU A 90 -16.32 7.79 20.51
C GLU A 90 -15.72 6.44 20.11
N ASN A 91 -16.42 5.34 20.35
CA ASN A 91 -15.97 4.01 19.92
C ASN A 91 -15.84 3.94 18.39
N CYS A 92 -16.82 4.46 17.64
CA CYS A 92 -16.74 4.53 16.18
C CYS A 92 -15.57 5.41 15.72
N CYS A 93 -15.33 6.54 16.39
CA CYS A 93 -14.18 7.40 16.12
C CYS A 93 -12.84 6.68 16.37
N ASN A 94 -12.75 5.87 17.42
CA ASN A 94 -11.58 5.04 17.72
C ASN A 94 -11.36 3.98 16.63
N ASP A 95 -12.41 3.34 16.13
CA ASP A 95 -12.30 2.38 15.03
C ASP A 95 -11.66 3.01 13.77
N VAL A 96 -11.98 4.27 13.46
CA VAL A 96 -11.33 5.00 12.35
C VAL A 96 -9.85 5.23 12.62
N ARG A 97 -9.49 5.66 13.83
CA ARG A 97 -8.10 5.91 14.22
C ARG A 97 -7.27 4.63 14.14
N ASP A 98 -7.82 3.53 14.64
CA ASP A 98 -7.17 2.22 14.61
C ASP A 98 -7.02 1.70 13.17
N ALA A 99 -8.05 1.85 12.33
CA ALA A 99 -7.98 1.45 10.93
C ALA A 99 -6.94 2.26 10.15
N LEU A 100 -6.87 3.58 10.37
CA LEU A 100 -5.84 4.45 9.77
C LEU A 100 -4.44 4.06 10.25
N LYS A 101 -4.27 3.78 11.54
CA LYS A 101 -2.99 3.31 12.10
C LYS A 101 -2.55 2.01 11.44
N GLN A 102 -3.45 1.03 11.32
CA GLN A 102 -3.17 -0.24 10.65
C GLN A 102 -2.82 -0.05 9.17
N LEU A 103 -3.46 0.89 8.48
CA LEU A 103 -3.13 1.24 7.10
C LEU A 103 -1.70 1.79 7.01
N VAL A 104 -1.37 2.80 7.80
CA VAL A 104 -0.02 3.41 7.83
C VAL A 104 1.06 2.38 8.16
N GLU A 105 0.84 1.54 9.18
CA GLU A 105 1.78 0.47 9.54
C GLU A 105 1.97 -0.53 8.39
N SER A 106 0.88 -0.90 7.71
CA SER A 106 0.95 -1.81 6.57
C SER A 106 1.60 -1.18 5.31
N ASP A 107 1.40 0.12 5.08
CA ASP A 107 2.06 0.86 4.00
C ASP A 107 3.58 0.86 4.21
N LEU A 108 4.02 1.13 5.46
CA LEU A 108 5.44 1.07 5.82
C LEU A 108 6.02 -0.34 5.67
N ALA A 109 5.25 -1.38 5.98
CA ALA A 109 5.67 -2.77 5.78
C ALA A 109 5.88 -3.09 4.29
N VAL A 110 4.99 -2.62 3.41
CA VAL A 110 5.13 -2.76 1.94
C VAL A 110 6.38 -2.02 1.45
N GLU A 111 6.58 -0.77 1.88
CA GLU A 111 7.76 0.03 1.52
C GLU A 111 9.07 -0.67 1.91
N ASN A 112 9.17 -1.14 3.16
CA ASN A 112 10.34 -1.86 3.65
C ASN A 112 10.60 -3.16 2.88
N ASN A 113 9.54 -3.90 2.54
CA ASN A 113 9.66 -5.13 1.79
C ASN A 113 10.18 -4.88 0.36
N ILE A 114 9.62 -3.89 -0.34
CA ILE A 114 10.07 -3.48 -1.68
C ILE A 114 11.52 -2.99 -1.65
N SER A 115 11.89 -2.20 -0.64
CA SER A 115 13.26 -1.71 -0.46
C SER A 115 14.25 -2.87 -0.29
N THR A 116 13.89 -3.86 0.53
CA THR A 116 14.71 -5.07 0.75
C THR A 116 14.89 -5.87 -0.54
N LEU A 117 13.80 -6.13 -1.27
CA LEU A 117 13.84 -6.86 -2.55
C LEU A 117 14.70 -6.15 -3.60
N LYS A 118 14.65 -4.82 -3.65
CA LYS A 118 15.50 -4.02 -4.53
C LYS A 118 16.99 -4.24 -4.24
N ASP A 119 17.36 -4.30 -2.96
CA ASP A 119 18.75 -4.53 -2.56
C ASP A 119 19.21 -5.96 -2.85
N GLU A 120 18.35 -6.96 -2.65
CA GLU A 120 18.62 -8.35 -3.02
C GLU A 120 18.84 -8.53 -4.54
N ILE A 121 17.97 -7.95 -5.36
CA ILE A 121 18.09 -7.97 -6.83
C ILE A 121 19.40 -7.28 -7.26
N LYS A 122 19.75 -6.15 -6.63
CA LYS A 122 21.00 -5.44 -6.91
C LYS A 122 22.22 -6.30 -6.61
N ALA A 123 22.20 -7.06 -5.51
CA ALA A 123 23.25 -7.99 -5.16
C ALA A 123 23.37 -9.15 -6.17
N GLU A 124 22.25 -9.76 -6.57
CA GLU A 124 22.23 -10.81 -7.59
C GLU A 124 22.73 -10.32 -8.95
N LEU A 125 22.31 -9.13 -9.38
CA LEU A 125 22.82 -8.50 -10.60
C LEU A 125 24.33 -8.29 -10.54
N GLY A 126 24.86 -7.94 -9.36
CA GLY A 126 26.29 -7.87 -9.09
C GLY A 126 26.99 -9.22 -9.33
N ARG A 127 26.44 -10.31 -8.78
CA ARG A 127 26.96 -11.68 -8.98
C ARG A 127 26.94 -12.09 -10.45
N VAL A 128 25.84 -11.85 -11.16
CA VAL A 128 25.73 -12.14 -12.61
C VAL A 128 26.78 -11.38 -13.42
N ARG A 129 26.98 -10.09 -13.12
CA ARG A 129 28.01 -9.26 -13.78
C ARG A 129 29.43 -9.77 -13.51
N GLN A 130 29.71 -10.22 -12.28
CA GLN A 130 31.00 -10.80 -11.93
C GLN A 130 31.25 -12.11 -12.70
N GLY A 131 30.27 -13.03 -12.72
CA GLY A 131 30.36 -14.26 -13.49
C GLY A 131 30.57 -13.97 -14.99
N SER A 132 29.83 -13.02 -15.54
CA SER A 132 29.96 -12.60 -16.95
C SER A 132 31.34 -12.02 -17.27
N ARG A 133 31.98 -11.32 -16.32
CA ARG A 133 33.37 -10.83 -16.50
C ARG A 133 34.36 -11.98 -16.63
N GLY A 134 34.19 -13.06 -15.85
CA GLY A 134 35.00 -14.28 -15.98
C GLY A 134 34.83 -14.99 -17.34
N LEU A 135 33.67 -14.80 -17.99
CA LEU A 135 33.36 -15.35 -19.31
C LEU A 135 33.80 -14.46 -20.48
N LYS A 136 34.36 -13.26 -20.23
CA LYS A 136 34.84 -12.38 -21.33
C LYS A 136 35.93 -13.03 -22.18
N GLY A 137 36.71 -13.96 -21.63
CA GLY A 137 37.68 -14.76 -22.39
C GLY A 137 37.03 -15.73 -23.39
N TYR A 138 35.76 -16.08 -23.20
CA TYR A 138 35.01 -17.00 -24.08
C TYR A 138 34.49 -16.31 -25.36
N ARG A 139 34.36 -14.97 -25.33
CA ARG A 139 33.94 -14.15 -26.48
C ARG A 139 35.10 -13.62 -27.31
N GLN A 140 36.35 -13.94 -26.96
CA GLN A 140 37.45 -13.62 -27.86
C GLN A 140 37.34 -14.53 -29.10
N SER A 141 36.78 -13.97 -30.17
CA SER A 141 37.02 -14.44 -31.53
C SER A 141 38.48 -14.14 -31.88
N SER A 142 39.43 -14.81 -31.23
CA SER A 142 40.80 -14.81 -31.74
C SER A 142 40.80 -15.68 -33.00
N SER A 143 41.30 -15.11 -34.08
CA SER A 143 41.86 -15.81 -35.25
C SER A 143 43.02 -16.76 -34.88
N TYR A 144 43.17 -17.13 -33.61
CA TYR A 144 44.18 -18.03 -33.08
C TYR A 144 43.55 -18.85 -31.94
N GLY A 145 43.37 -20.13 -32.22
CA GLY A 145 43.35 -21.23 -31.25
C GLY A 145 42.27 -21.18 -30.17
N SER A 146 41.33 -22.11 -30.24
CA SER A 146 40.56 -22.55 -29.07
C SER A 146 41.50 -22.79 -27.89
N CYS A 147 41.23 -22.16 -26.74
CA CYS A 147 41.96 -22.40 -25.48
C CYS A 147 41.71 -23.81 -24.90
N PHE A 148 40.94 -24.66 -25.61
CA PHE A 148 40.82 -26.08 -25.34
C PHE A 148 41.70 -26.86 -26.33
N ILE A 149 43.01 -26.88 -26.10
CA ILE A 149 43.85 -27.92 -26.69
C ILE A 149 43.43 -29.23 -26.00
N ASN A 150 42.64 -30.04 -26.70
CA ASN A 150 42.52 -31.46 -26.40
C ASN A 150 43.91 -32.08 -26.53
N LYS A 151 44.61 -32.26 -25.42
CA LYS A 151 45.72 -33.20 -25.34
C LYS A 151 45.15 -34.61 -25.25
N VAL A 152 44.61 -35.12 -26.35
CA VAL A 152 44.29 -36.55 -26.49
C VAL A 152 45.03 -37.08 -27.70
N LYS A 153 46.20 -37.66 -27.36
CA LYS A 153 47.10 -38.59 -28.08
C LYS A 153 47.49 -38.28 -29.52
#